data_AF-A0A661C2X4-F1
#
_entry.id   AF-A0A661C2X4-F1
#
_cell.length_a   1.000
_cell.length_b   1.000
_cell.length_c   1.000
_cell.angle_alpha   90.00
_cell.angle_beta   90.00
_cell.angle_gamma   90.00
#
_symmetry.space_group_name_H-M   'P 1'
#
loop_
_entity.id
_entity.type
_entity.pdbx_description
1 polymer ?
#
loop_
_entity_poly.entity_id
_entity_poly.type
_entity_poly.pdbx_seq_one_letter_code
_entity_poly.pdbx_strand_id
1 'polypeptide(L)'
;MIINKSQALVETKMKTIYRKVVARKFVAAYASSLVLMVISSQASAACSRVDITFYLDKGFTTEQITTMCSEPSAPAAAMRNNGVQPDSQLTDENALFLSRAIKGHKIKRNTDSLQYTLKKFCIVYGEQDNFGFAPKVCPDVIFSISLKGLVVLDTGLEYGFYGEQQIQVKSSTIKREIIGELKEKTPEERELILDAFEKGNETAIPVRDDYSMERVEQVLQEISN
;
A
#
# COMPACT_ATOMS: atom_id res chain seq x y z
N MET A 1 27.91 48.71 8.19
CA MET A 1 28.17 47.68 7.15
C MET A 1 29.35 46.79 7.59
N ILE A 2 29.19 45.98 8.66
CA ILE A 2 30.28 45.12 9.22
C ILE A 2 29.77 43.71 9.63
N ILE A 3 28.49 43.37 9.43
CA ILE A 3 27.90 42.13 9.97
C ILE A 3 28.12 40.90 9.05
N ASN A 4 28.61 41.08 7.81
CA ASN A 4 28.51 40.02 6.80
C ASN A 4 29.70 39.06 6.67
N LYS A 5 30.74 39.15 7.52
CA LYS A 5 31.96 38.31 7.37
C LYS A 5 32.02 37.10 8.30
N SER A 6 31.16 37.04 9.33
CA SER A 6 31.24 35.98 10.35
C SER A 6 30.43 34.72 10.02
N GLN A 7 29.43 34.79 9.13
CA GLN A 7 28.61 33.62 8.77
C GLN A 7 29.26 32.71 7.73
N ALA A 8 30.09 33.24 6.83
CA ALA A 8 30.74 32.45 5.78
C ALA A 8 31.81 31.47 6.31
N LEU A 9 32.39 31.72 7.49
CA LEU A 9 33.46 30.88 8.06
C LEU A 9 32.93 29.64 8.78
N VAL A 10 31.66 29.63 9.19
CA VAL A 10 31.05 28.52 9.94
C VAL A 10 30.61 27.40 9.00
N GLU A 11 30.08 27.73 7.82
CA GLU A 11 29.64 26.72 6.85
C GLU A 11 30.77 25.88 6.25
N THR A 12 31.97 26.46 6.10
CA THR A 12 33.09 25.75 5.46
C THR A 12 33.68 24.66 6.37
N LYS A 13 33.69 24.86 7.70
CA LYS A 13 34.23 23.86 8.63
C LYS A 13 33.33 22.65 8.83
N MET A 14 32.01 22.81 8.70
CA MET A 14 31.05 21.72 8.94
C MET A 14 31.06 20.67 7.80
N LYS A 15 31.24 21.08 6.55
CA LYS A 15 31.32 20.16 5.39
C LYS A 15 32.54 19.23 5.43
N THR A 16 33.67 19.67 5.98
CA THR A 16 34.91 18.86 6.01
C THR A 16 34.86 17.76 7.06
N ILE A 17 34.13 17.95 8.17
CA ILE A 17 34.00 16.95 9.23
C ILE A 17 33.08 15.80 8.79
N TYR A 18 31.98 16.11 8.08
CA TYR A 18 31.02 15.09 7.66
C TYR A 18 31.60 14.06 6.68
N ARG A 19 32.46 14.49 5.74
CA ARG A 19 33.12 13.57 4.78
C ARG A 19 34.06 12.56 5.43
N LYS A 20 34.70 12.89 6.56
CA LYS A 20 35.64 11.97 7.22
C LYS A 20 34.95 10.87 8.03
N VAL A 21 33.73 11.09 8.50
CA VAL A 21 33.00 10.10 9.33
C VAL A 21 32.34 9.03 8.45
N VAL A 22 31.81 9.39 7.28
CA VAL A 22 31.12 8.45 6.39
C VAL A 22 32.08 7.43 5.75
N ALA A 23 33.31 7.83 5.42
CA ALA A 23 34.29 6.93 4.79
C ALA A 23 34.80 5.81 5.72
N ARG A 24 34.71 5.98 7.05
CA ARG A 24 35.24 5.00 8.01
C ARG A 24 34.29 3.83 8.31
N LYS A 25 33.00 3.93 7.98
CA LYS A 25 32.03 2.86 8.27
C LYS A 25 31.79 1.88 7.12
N PHE A 26 32.25 2.19 5.90
CA PHE A 26 31.99 1.35 4.73
C PHE A 26 32.97 0.16 4.54
N VAL A 27 34.10 0.14 5.25
CA VAL A 27 35.15 -0.89 5.03
C VAL A 27 35.02 -2.10 5.97
N ALA A 28 34.16 -2.04 7.00
CA ALA A 28 34.10 -3.08 8.04
C ALA A 28 32.97 -4.12 7.86
N ALA A 29 32.22 -4.12 6.76
CA ALA A 29 31.01 -4.96 6.60
C ALA A 29 31.12 -6.06 5.51
N TYR A 30 32.26 -6.23 4.83
CA TYR A 30 32.37 -7.12 3.66
C TYR A 30 33.13 -8.45 3.90
N ALA A 31 33.58 -8.74 5.12
CA ALA A 31 34.49 -9.86 5.37
C ALA A 31 33.87 -11.07 6.11
N SER A 32 32.56 -11.08 6.38
CA SER A 32 31.95 -12.18 7.13
C SER A 32 30.76 -12.81 6.40
N SER A 33 30.97 -14.07 6.03
CA SER A 33 29.93 -15.09 5.79
C SER A 33 29.44 -15.32 4.36
N LEU A 34 30.41 -15.53 3.45
CA LEU A 34 30.27 -16.22 2.16
C LEU A 34 30.30 -17.77 2.33
N VAL A 35 29.64 -18.35 3.35
CA VAL A 35 29.74 -19.80 3.67
C VAL A 35 28.37 -20.42 3.99
N LEU A 36 27.41 -20.33 3.07
CA LEU A 36 26.13 -21.07 3.17
C LEU A 36 25.51 -21.32 1.78
N MET A 37 26.27 -21.93 0.87
CA MET A 37 25.81 -22.27 -0.49
C MET A 37 25.82 -23.78 -0.80
N VAL A 38 25.66 -24.64 0.20
CA VAL A 38 25.52 -26.08 -0.08
C VAL A 38 24.47 -26.67 0.86
N ILE A 39 23.57 -27.49 0.30
CA ILE A 39 22.46 -28.25 0.89
C ILE A 39 21.09 -27.58 0.72
N SER A 40 20.49 -27.73 -0.48
CA SER A 40 19.05 -28.00 -0.63
C SER A 40 18.73 -28.36 -2.09
N SER A 41 19.22 -29.51 -2.55
CA SER A 41 18.58 -30.22 -3.67
C SER A 41 17.28 -30.83 -3.16
N GLN A 42 16.29 -29.98 -2.87
CA GLN A 42 14.94 -30.46 -2.61
C GLN A 42 14.35 -30.86 -3.96
N ALA A 43 14.01 -32.14 -4.11
CA ALA A 43 13.06 -32.56 -5.12
C ALA A 43 11.78 -31.76 -4.87
N SER A 44 11.55 -30.72 -5.67
CA SER A 44 10.38 -29.88 -5.60
C SER A 44 9.20 -30.70 -6.12
N ALA A 45 8.42 -31.28 -5.21
CA ALA A 45 7.01 -31.52 -5.53
C ALA A 45 6.40 -30.15 -5.88
N ALA A 46 5.75 -30.04 -7.03
CA ALA A 46 5.23 -28.75 -7.52
C ALA A 46 4.10 -28.19 -6.63
N CYS A 47 3.62 -28.96 -5.66
CA CYS A 47 2.54 -28.58 -4.75
C CYS A 47 3.03 -28.50 -3.31
N SER A 48 2.66 -27.40 -2.65
CA SER A 48 2.82 -27.26 -1.20
C SER A 48 1.74 -28.06 -0.46
N ARG A 49 1.97 -28.35 0.83
CA ARG A 49 0.98 -29.02 1.69
C ARG A 49 -0.35 -28.24 1.76
N VAL A 50 -0.30 -26.92 1.63
CA VAL A 50 -1.48 -26.04 1.66
C VAL A 50 -2.33 -26.23 0.41
N ASP A 51 -1.71 -26.43 -0.74
CA ASP A 51 -2.40 -26.67 -2.01
C ASP A 51 -3.15 -27.99 -1.97
N ILE A 52 -2.54 -29.05 -1.43
CA ILE A 52 -3.17 -30.37 -1.28
C ILE A 52 -4.44 -30.26 -0.43
N THR A 53 -4.38 -29.56 0.71
CA THR A 53 -5.57 -29.37 1.57
C THR A 53 -6.67 -28.58 0.87
N PHE A 54 -6.32 -27.57 0.08
CA PHE A 54 -7.29 -26.79 -0.68
C PHE A 54 -8.04 -27.64 -1.72
N TYR A 55 -7.33 -28.52 -2.45
CA TYR A 55 -7.96 -29.39 -3.45
C TYR A 55 -8.81 -30.50 -2.83
N LEU A 56 -8.39 -31.06 -1.70
CA LEU A 56 -9.20 -32.04 -0.97
C LEU A 56 -10.51 -31.43 -0.46
N ASP A 57 -10.49 -30.20 0.06
CA ASP A 57 -11.70 -29.49 0.50
C ASP A 57 -12.64 -29.15 -0.66
N LYS A 58 -12.13 -29.11 -1.90
CA LYS A 58 -12.91 -28.92 -3.13
C LYS A 58 -13.42 -30.23 -3.74
N GLY A 59 -13.13 -31.38 -3.12
CA GLY A 59 -13.62 -32.69 -3.55
C GLY A 59 -12.80 -33.35 -4.66
N PHE A 60 -11.57 -32.89 -4.92
CA PHE A 60 -10.66 -33.56 -5.85
C PHE A 60 -10.15 -34.88 -5.27
N THR A 61 -9.94 -35.87 -6.13
CA THR A 61 -9.33 -37.14 -5.70
C THR A 61 -7.81 -37.01 -5.61
N THR A 62 -7.20 -37.81 -4.73
CA THR A 62 -5.74 -37.84 -4.55
C THR A 62 -5.00 -38.12 -5.86
N GLU A 63 -5.58 -38.91 -6.76
CA GLU A 63 -5.01 -39.23 -8.09
C GLU A 63 -4.97 -38.00 -9.02
N GLN A 64 -6.02 -37.19 -9.01
CA GLN A 64 -6.07 -35.94 -9.78
C GLN A 64 -5.04 -34.93 -9.27
N ILE A 65 -4.95 -34.79 -7.94
CA ILE A 65 -3.98 -33.90 -7.29
C ILE A 65 -2.55 -34.36 -7.63
N THR A 66 -2.27 -35.65 -7.54
CA THR A 66 -0.93 -36.19 -7.83
C THR A 66 -0.53 -35.95 -9.29
N THR A 67 -1.47 -36.07 -10.23
CA THR A 67 -1.22 -35.82 -11.66
C THR A 67 -0.85 -34.35 -11.90
N MET A 68 -1.60 -33.41 -11.31
CA MET A 68 -1.31 -31.97 -11.42
C MET A 68 0.02 -31.58 -10.77
N CYS A 69 0.38 -32.25 -9.67
CA CYS A 69 1.58 -31.95 -8.91
C CYS A 69 2.85 -32.64 -9.42
N SER A 70 2.70 -33.59 -10.36
CA SER A 70 3.81 -34.42 -10.88
C SER A 70 4.24 -34.05 -12.30
N GLU A 71 3.54 -33.14 -13.00
CA GLU A 71 3.99 -32.70 -14.33
C GLU A 71 5.22 -31.79 -14.21
N PRO A 72 6.40 -32.21 -14.72
CA PRO A 72 7.53 -31.32 -14.88
C PRO A 72 7.21 -30.36 -16.02
N SER A 73 7.24 -29.06 -15.71
CA SER A 73 6.99 -27.97 -16.64
C SER A 73 8.00 -27.97 -17.80
N ALA A 74 7.60 -28.60 -18.92
CA ALA A 74 8.20 -28.40 -20.24
C ALA A 74 7.22 -27.63 -21.14
N PRO A 75 7.69 -26.73 -22.02
CA PRO A 75 6.82 -25.80 -22.74
C PRO A 75 6.21 -26.51 -23.96
N ALA A 76 4.90 -26.73 -23.96
CA ALA A 76 4.22 -27.29 -25.12
C ALA A 76 2.90 -26.57 -25.42
N ALA A 77 2.96 -25.79 -26.49
CA ALA A 77 2.01 -25.76 -27.59
C ALA A 77 0.53 -26.12 -27.31
N ALA A 78 -0.31 -25.08 -27.42
CA ALA A 78 -1.56 -25.04 -28.16
C ALA A 78 -2.49 -26.28 -28.03
N MET A 79 -3.35 -26.24 -27.02
CA MET A 79 -4.66 -26.90 -27.08
C MET A 79 -5.75 -25.84 -27.26
N ARG A 80 -6.23 -25.74 -28.51
CA ARG A 80 -7.50 -25.10 -28.87
C ARG A 80 -8.63 -25.83 -28.15
N ASN A 81 -9.33 -25.13 -27.26
CA ASN A 81 -10.73 -25.42 -26.99
C ASN A 81 -11.46 -24.14 -26.54
N ASN A 82 -12.44 -23.76 -27.36
CA ASN A 82 -13.64 -22.99 -27.07
C ASN A 82 -13.56 -21.83 -26.06
N GLY A 83 -13.52 -20.61 -26.62
CA GLY A 83 -14.44 -19.53 -26.27
C GLY A 83 -14.80 -19.37 -24.79
N VAL A 84 -13.82 -19.11 -23.94
CA VAL A 84 -14.04 -18.45 -22.66
C VAL A 84 -13.15 -17.22 -22.67
N GLN A 85 -13.77 -16.04 -22.64
CA GLN A 85 -13.08 -14.76 -22.49
C GLN A 85 -12.11 -14.84 -21.31
N PRO A 86 -10.82 -14.50 -21.47
CA PRO A 86 -9.83 -14.48 -20.39
C PRO A 86 -10.02 -13.30 -19.41
N ASP A 87 -11.04 -12.47 -19.61
CA ASP A 87 -11.18 -11.18 -18.94
C ASP A 87 -11.63 -11.30 -17.47
N SER A 88 -12.43 -12.34 -17.16
CA SER A 88 -13.08 -12.43 -15.85
C SER A 88 -12.17 -12.95 -14.73
N GLN A 89 -11.08 -13.67 -15.06
CA GLN A 89 -10.14 -14.21 -14.05
C GLN A 89 -9.15 -13.16 -13.56
N LEU A 90 -8.59 -12.35 -14.48
CA LEU A 90 -7.72 -11.22 -14.15
C LEU A 90 -8.41 -10.20 -13.23
N THR A 91 -9.71 -10.02 -13.43
CA THR A 91 -10.53 -9.10 -12.63
C THR A 91 -10.63 -9.55 -11.16
N ASP A 92 -10.75 -10.85 -10.90
CA ASP A 92 -10.90 -11.39 -9.55
C ASP A 92 -9.55 -11.40 -8.78
N GLU A 93 -8.46 -11.74 -9.46
CA GLU A 93 -7.11 -11.67 -8.88
C GLU A 93 -6.72 -10.24 -8.49
N ASN A 94 -7.01 -9.26 -9.33
CA ASN A 94 -6.75 -7.84 -9.05
C ASN A 94 -7.60 -7.35 -7.86
N ALA A 95 -8.86 -7.79 -7.75
CA ALA A 95 -9.70 -7.46 -6.60
C ALA A 95 -9.13 -8.02 -5.29
N LEU A 96 -8.71 -9.29 -5.32
CA LEU A 96 -8.08 -9.94 -4.17
C LEU A 96 -6.76 -9.27 -3.80
N PHE A 97 -5.93 -8.92 -4.78
CA PHE A 97 -4.68 -8.21 -4.56
C PHE A 97 -4.92 -6.86 -3.85
N LEU A 98 -5.82 -6.02 -4.36
CA LEU A 98 -6.13 -4.72 -3.74
C LEU A 98 -6.72 -4.88 -2.34
N SER A 99 -7.55 -5.90 -2.12
CA SER A 99 -8.11 -6.20 -0.80
C SER A 99 -7.04 -6.52 0.24
N ARG A 100 -5.87 -7.01 -0.19
CA ARG A 100 -4.75 -7.33 0.67
C ARG A 100 -3.74 -6.19 0.77
N ALA A 101 -3.53 -5.44 -0.31
CA ALA A 101 -2.53 -4.38 -0.41
C ALA A 101 -2.97 -3.07 0.29
N ILE A 102 -4.26 -2.71 0.22
CA ILE A 102 -4.76 -1.50 0.84
C ILE A 102 -4.77 -1.67 2.37
N LYS A 103 -4.20 -0.70 3.09
CA LYS A 103 -4.17 -0.66 4.55
C LYS A 103 -5.52 -0.17 5.11
N GLY A 104 -6.57 -0.93 4.83
CA GLY A 104 -7.94 -0.64 5.24
C GLY A 104 -8.69 -1.91 5.65
N HIS A 105 -9.95 -1.72 6.07
CA HIS A 105 -10.85 -2.79 6.45
C HIS A 105 -12.09 -2.82 5.55
N LYS A 106 -12.79 -3.96 5.53
CA LYS A 106 -14.05 -4.14 4.78
C LYS A 106 -13.93 -3.67 3.32
N ILE A 107 -12.80 -3.98 2.69
CA ILE A 107 -12.53 -3.58 1.31
C ILE A 107 -13.51 -4.33 0.41
N LYS A 108 -14.29 -3.57 -0.36
CA LYS A 108 -15.25 -4.07 -1.33
C LYS A 108 -14.95 -3.41 -2.66
N ARG A 109 -14.79 -4.24 -3.68
CA ARG A 109 -14.70 -3.79 -5.06
C ARG A 109 -16.02 -4.11 -5.75
N ASN A 110 -16.62 -3.08 -6.34
CA ASN A 110 -17.68 -3.23 -7.32
C ASN A 110 -17.12 -2.90 -8.71
N THR A 111 -17.90 -3.13 -9.76
CA THR A 111 -17.53 -2.82 -11.15
C THR A 111 -17.11 -1.36 -11.33
N ASP A 112 -17.78 -0.44 -10.63
CA ASP A 112 -17.61 1.01 -10.83
C ASP A 112 -16.98 1.75 -9.64
N SER A 113 -16.72 1.05 -8.53
CA SER A 113 -16.26 1.69 -7.29
C SER A 113 -15.41 0.79 -6.41
N LEU A 114 -14.41 1.38 -5.79
CA LEU A 114 -13.63 0.81 -4.70
C LEU A 114 -14.09 1.42 -3.37
N GLN A 115 -14.48 0.57 -2.42
CA GLN A 115 -14.90 0.99 -1.08
C GLN A 115 -13.99 0.36 -0.03
N TYR A 116 -13.58 1.14 0.98
CA TYR A 116 -12.83 0.63 2.12
C TYR A 116 -13.09 1.48 3.36
N THR A 117 -12.82 0.94 4.53
CA THR A 117 -12.93 1.63 5.82
C THR A 117 -11.54 1.83 6.42
N LEU A 118 -11.17 3.08 6.69
CA LEU A 118 -10.01 3.38 7.53
C LEU A 118 -10.47 3.50 8.97
N LYS A 119 -9.80 2.74 9.85
CA LYS A 119 -10.05 2.84 11.28
C LYS A 119 -9.15 3.91 11.90
N LYS A 120 -9.68 4.65 12.87
CA LYS A 120 -8.92 5.67 13.60
C LYS A 120 -8.27 6.72 12.68
N PHE A 121 -8.99 7.17 11.65
CA PHE A 121 -8.53 8.24 10.76
C PHE A 121 -8.52 9.55 11.52
N CYS A 122 -7.32 10.08 11.75
CA CYS A 122 -7.10 11.13 12.73
C CYS A 122 -7.12 12.53 12.10
N ILE A 123 -8.05 13.38 12.55
CA ILE A 123 -8.25 14.75 12.09
C ILE A 123 -7.85 15.70 13.22
N VAL A 124 -6.93 16.61 12.92
CA VAL A 124 -6.58 17.74 13.80
C VAL A 124 -7.46 18.92 13.41
N TYR A 125 -8.10 19.56 14.39
CA TYR A 125 -9.02 20.67 14.17
C TYR A 125 -8.79 21.77 15.20
N GLY A 126 -9.35 22.97 14.95
CA GLY A 126 -9.25 24.10 15.87
C GLY A 126 -7.84 24.71 15.98
N GLU A 127 -7.70 25.65 16.92
CA GLU A 127 -6.44 26.34 17.19
C GLU A 127 -5.56 25.52 18.16
N GLN A 128 -4.25 25.74 18.07
CA GLN A 128 -3.31 25.22 19.06
C GLN A 128 -3.46 25.98 20.37
N ASP A 129 -3.42 25.26 21.49
CA ASP A 129 -3.35 25.87 22.81
C ASP A 129 -1.97 26.52 23.08
N ASN A 130 -1.84 27.18 24.24
CA ASN A 130 -0.58 27.83 24.65
C ASN A 130 0.60 26.86 24.84
N PHE A 131 0.35 25.55 24.82
CA PHE A 131 1.35 24.50 24.92
C PHE A 131 1.67 23.86 23.56
N GLY A 132 1.03 24.32 22.47
CA GLY A 132 1.23 23.83 21.12
C GLY A 132 0.41 22.58 20.77
N PHE A 133 -0.59 22.21 21.57
CA PHE A 133 -1.47 21.10 21.29
C PHE A 133 -2.73 21.57 20.56
N ALA A 134 -3.04 20.96 19.42
CA ALA A 134 -4.32 21.12 18.75
C ALA A 134 -5.23 19.92 19.07
N PRO A 135 -6.54 20.13 19.27
CA PRO A 135 -7.46 19.05 19.49
C PRO A 135 -7.53 18.11 18.28
N LYS A 136 -7.73 16.82 18.58
CA LYS A 136 -7.64 15.74 17.61
C LYS A 136 -8.77 14.73 17.84
N VAL A 137 -9.38 14.25 16.77
CA VAL A 137 -10.40 13.19 16.80
C VAL A 137 -10.00 12.11 15.79
N CYS A 138 -10.27 10.83 16.07
CA CYS A 138 -9.86 9.75 15.20
C CYS A 138 -11.02 8.81 14.85
N PRO A 139 -12.01 9.28 14.07
CA PRO A 139 -13.14 8.45 13.66
C PRO A 139 -12.76 7.30 12.73
N ASP A 140 -13.66 6.33 12.63
CA ASP A 140 -13.69 5.40 11.51
C ASP A 140 -14.32 6.09 10.28
N VAL A 141 -13.71 5.94 9.10
CA VAL A 141 -14.15 6.60 7.87
C VAL A 141 -14.31 5.60 6.75
N ILE A 142 -15.46 5.63 6.07
CA ILE A 142 -15.69 4.88 4.84
C ILE A 142 -15.33 5.76 3.65
N PHE A 143 -14.40 5.29 2.83
CA PHE A 143 -14.08 5.86 1.53
C PHE A 143 -14.80 5.06 0.45
N SER A 144 -15.41 5.76 -0.49
CA SER A 144 -15.97 5.18 -1.72
C SER A 144 -15.48 5.99 -2.91
N ILE A 145 -14.58 5.40 -3.67
CA ILE A 145 -13.88 6.00 -4.80
C ILE A 145 -14.48 5.41 -6.07
N SER A 146 -14.95 6.24 -7.00
CA SER A 146 -15.35 5.75 -8.31
C SER A 146 -14.13 5.33 -9.13
N LEU A 147 -14.22 4.18 -9.80
CA LEU A 147 -13.18 3.72 -10.73
C LEU A 147 -13.22 4.53 -12.04
N LYS A 148 -14.39 5.08 -12.39
CA LYS A 148 -14.56 5.92 -13.57
C LYS A 148 -13.79 7.23 -13.42
N GLY A 149 -12.81 7.43 -14.31
CA GLY A 149 -11.94 8.60 -14.28
C GLY A 149 -10.98 8.59 -13.08
N LEU A 150 -10.71 7.41 -12.52
CA LEU A 150 -9.65 7.22 -11.54
C LEU A 150 -8.30 7.40 -12.25
N VAL A 151 -7.46 8.28 -11.69
CA VAL A 151 -6.11 8.55 -12.16
C VAL A 151 -5.18 8.49 -10.96
N VAL A 152 -4.11 7.71 -11.08
CA VAL A 152 -3.03 7.72 -10.09
C VAL A 152 -2.14 8.93 -10.36
N LEU A 153 -1.93 9.77 -9.36
CA LEU A 153 -1.17 11.02 -9.47
C LEU A 153 0.30 10.82 -9.08
N ASP A 154 0.51 10.22 -7.91
CA ASP A 154 1.83 10.05 -7.31
C ASP A 154 1.82 8.88 -6.33
N THR A 155 3.00 8.32 -6.06
CA THR A 155 3.19 7.27 -5.06
C THR A 155 4.33 7.65 -4.12
N GLY A 156 4.16 7.43 -2.82
CA GLY A 156 5.20 7.80 -1.88
C GLY A 156 4.84 7.59 -0.42
N LEU A 157 5.64 8.21 0.44
CA LEU A 157 5.36 8.28 1.87
C LEU A 157 4.64 9.59 2.18
N GLU A 158 3.73 9.55 3.15
CA GLU A 158 2.95 10.72 3.62
C GLU A 158 3.80 11.98 3.80
N TYR A 159 5.01 11.84 4.34
CA TYR A 159 5.93 12.93 4.62
C TYR A 159 7.28 12.73 3.93
N GLY A 160 7.26 12.41 2.63
CA GLY A 160 8.45 12.34 1.77
C GLY A 160 9.36 11.14 2.05
N PHE A 161 9.99 11.08 3.23
CA PHE A 161 10.87 9.98 3.66
C PHE A 161 10.41 9.28 4.95
N TYR A 162 9.29 9.70 5.53
CA TYR A 162 8.68 9.12 6.72
C TYR A 162 7.15 9.11 6.60
N GLY A 163 6.49 8.28 7.41
CA GLY A 163 5.04 8.11 7.38
C GLY A 163 4.60 6.83 6.69
N GLU A 164 3.30 6.72 6.43
CA GLU A 164 2.72 5.55 5.77
C GLU A 164 2.90 5.62 4.25
N GLN A 165 3.01 4.46 3.60
CA GLN A 165 3.00 4.38 2.14
C GLN A 165 1.60 4.68 1.63
N GLN A 166 1.49 5.57 0.63
CA GLN A 166 0.21 6.02 0.10
C GLN A 166 0.28 6.25 -1.40
N ILE A 167 -0.83 5.97 -2.08
CA ILE A 167 -1.03 6.31 -3.49
C ILE A 167 -2.00 7.48 -3.55
N GLN A 168 -1.53 8.60 -4.10
CA GLN A 168 -2.38 9.74 -4.36
C GLN A 168 -3.21 9.45 -5.61
N VAL A 169 -4.54 9.50 -5.47
CA VAL A 169 -5.46 9.26 -6.58
C VAL A 169 -6.41 10.42 -6.75
N LYS A 170 -6.82 10.64 -7.99
CA LYS A 170 -7.89 11.54 -8.39
C LYS A 170 -9.02 10.74 -9.01
N SER A 171 -10.27 11.03 -8.66
CA SER A 171 -11.42 10.36 -9.26
C SER A 171 -12.54 11.36 -9.56
N SER A 172 -13.46 10.99 -10.46
CA SER A 172 -14.66 11.77 -10.74
C SER A 172 -15.55 11.95 -9.51
N THR A 173 -15.57 10.97 -8.60
CA THR A 173 -16.37 11.03 -7.37
C THR A 173 -15.67 10.27 -6.25
N ILE A 174 -15.39 10.98 -5.15
CA ILE A 174 -14.91 10.41 -3.90
C ILE A 174 -15.89 10.79 -2.79
N LYS A 175 -16.56 9.78 -2.24
CA LYS A 175 -17.44 9.93 -1.08
C LYS A 175 -16.70 9.48 0.17
N ARG A 176 -16.84 10.27 1.23
CA ARG A 176 -16.24 10.02 2.53
C ARG A 176 -17.33 10.12 3.59
N GLU A 177 -17.47 9.09 4.41
CA GLU A 177 -18.50 9.01 5.44
C GLU A 177 -17.88 8.69 6.80
N ILE A 178 -18.11 9.56 7.78
CA ILE A 178 -17.61 9.39 9.15
C ILE A 178 -18.59 8.54 9.96
N ILE A 179 -18.08 7.48 10.60
CA ILE A 179 -18.87 6.57 11.42
C ILE A 179 -18.70 6.89 12.92
N GLY A 180 -19.83 6.98 13.64
CA GLY A 180 -19.89 6.77 15.09
C GLY A 180 -19.42 7.93 15.99
N GLU A 181 -18.25 8.51 15.74
CA GLU A 181 -17.54 9.29 16.78
C GLU A 181 -17.90 10.78 16.87
N LEU A 182 -18.66 11.32 15.92
CA LEU A 182 -19.02 12.75 15.97
C LEU A 182 -20.21 13.06 16.89
N LYS A 183 -20.94 12.04 17.36
CA LYS A 183 -22.18 12.26 18.15
C LYS A 183 -21.92 12.91 19.51
N GLU A 184 -20.75 12.67 20.09
CA GLU A 184 -20.37 13.19 21.41
C GLU A 184 -19.78 14.61 21.34
N LYS A 185 -19.61 15.16 20.12
CA LYS A 185 -19.01 16.47 19.88
C LYS A 185 -20.06 17.58 19.82
N THR A 186 -19.69 18.77 20.30
CA THR A 186 -20.59 19.94 20.21
C THR A 186 -20.89 20.26 18.74
N PRO A 187 -22.01 20.94 18.44
CA PRO A 187 -22.28 21.40 17.08
C PRO A 187 -21.12 22.20 16.47
N GLU A 188 -20.47 23.09 17.25
CA GLU A 188 -19.35 23.89 16.76
C GLU A 188 -18.12 23.02 16.46
N GLU A 189 -17.76 22.10 17.36
CA GLU A 189 -16.65 21.17 17.13
C GLU A 189 -16.88 20.31 15.89
N ARG A 190 -18.12 19.84 15.69
CA ARG A 190 -18.48 19.04 14.50
C ARG A 190 -18.28 19.81 13.22
N GLU A 191 -18.65 21.08 13.19
CA GLU A 191 -18.44 21.94 12.01
C GLU A 191 -16.94 22.09 11.71
N LEU A 192 -16.14 22.37 12.75
CA LEU A 192 -14.68 22.46 12.60
C LEU A 192 -14.04 21.15 12.12
N ILE A 193 -14.49 20.00 12.63
CA ILE A 193 -13.99 18.69 12.21
C ILE A 193 -14.36 18.43 10.74
N LEU A 194 -15.61 18.69 10.35
CA LEU A 194 -16.05 18.53 8.96
C LEU A 194 -15.36 19.52 8.02
N ASP A 195 -14.97 20.69 8.52
CA ASP A 195 -14.24 21.66 7.74
C ASP A 195 -12.78 21.25 7.50
N ALA A 196 -12.12 20.76 8.56
CA ALA A 196 -10.75 20.24 8.52
C ALA A 196 -10.64 18.88 7.80
N PHE A 197 -11.76 18.18 7.63
CA PHE A 197 -11.77 16.91 6.94
C PHE A 197 -11.45 17.06 5.44
N GLU A 198 -10.80 16.05 4.88
CA GLU A 198 -10.40 16.07 3.48
C GLU A 198 -11.60 16.25 2.53
N LYS A 199 -11.51 17.21 1.61
CA LYS A 199 -12.56 17.56 0.64
C LYS A 199 -12.03 17.44 -0.79
N GLY A 200 -12.96 17.26 -1.72
CA GLY A 200 -12.68 17.25 -3.16
C GLY A 200 -12.46 15.86 -3.75
N ASN A 201 -11.85 15.86 -4.92
CA ASN A 201 -11.77 14.72 -5.85
C ASN A 201 -10.42 14.00 -5.82
N GLU A 202 -9.56 14.35 -4.87
CA GLU A 202 -8.25 13.74 -4.66
C GLU A 202 -8.21 13.15 -3.26
N THR A 203 -7.55 12.00 -3.10
CA THR A 203 -7.39 11.32 -1.81
C THR A 203 -6.16 10.42 -1.84
N ALA A 204 -5.68 10.06 -0.65
CA ALA A 204 -4.59 9.11 -0.49
C ALA A 204 -5.12 7.73 -0.10
N ILE A 205 -4.79 6.71 -0.89
CA ILE A 205 -5.07 5.31 -0.56
C ILE A 205 -3.85 4.77 0.21
N PRO A 206 -3.96 4.45 1.50
CA PRO A 206 -2.84 3.91 2.25
C PRO A 206 -2.58 2.47 1.81
N VAL A 207 -1.31 2.14 1.60
CA VAL A 207 -0.83 0.84 1.14
C VAL A 207 -0.01 0.22 2.27
N ARG A 208 -0.12 -1.10 2.41
CA ARG A 208 0.70 -1.82 3.36
C ARG A 208 2.13 -1.95 2.86
N ASP A 209 3.03 -1.88 3.81
CA ASP A 209 4.48 -1.92 3.69
C ASP A 209 5.03 -3.24 3.12
N ASP A 210 4.23 -4.32 3.09
CA ASP A 210 4.57 -5.60 2.45
C ASP A 210 4.24 -5.67 0.93
N TYR A 211 3.75 -4.58 0.34
CA TYR A 211 3.39 -4.51 -1.09
C TYR A 211 4.22 -3.46 -1.84
N SER A 212 4.51 -3.72 -3.12
CA SER A 212 5.15 -2.73 -4.01
C SER A 212 4.15 -1.69 -4.47
N MET A 213 4.51 -0.41 -4.34
CA MET A 213 3.69 0.73 -4.76
C MET A 213 3.44 0.71 -6.26
N GLU A 214 4.46 0.33 -7.05
CA GLU A 214 4.39 0.22 -8.50
C GLU A 214 3.36 -0.83 -8.93
N ARG A 215 3.31 -1.98 -8.23
CA ARG A 215 2.33 -3.02 -8.52
C ARG A 215 0.91 -2.57 -8.17
N VAL A 216 0.74 -1.86 -7.06
CA VAL A 216 -0.59 -1.34 -6.67
C VAL A 216 -1.05 -0.26 -7.65
N GLU A 217 -0.17 0.65 -8.06
CA GLU A 217 -0.45 1.63 -9.11
C GLU A 217 -0.90 0.96 -10.41
N GLN A 218 -0.14 -0.03 -10.89
CA GLN A 218 -0.49 -0.76 -12.11
C GLN A 218 -1.89 -1.38 -12.01
N VAL A 219 -2.19 -2.04 -10.89
CA VAL A 219 -3.49 -2.68 -10.69
C VAL A 219 -4.61 -1.63 -10.62
N LEU A 220 -4.38 -0.49 -9.96
CA LEU A 220 -5.35 0.61 -9.92
C LEU A 220 -5.62 1.20 -11.31
N GLN A 221 -4.60 1.34 -12.15
CA GLN A 221 -4.74 1.78 -13.54
C GLN A 221 -5.50 0.76 -14.40
N GLU A 222 -5.18 -0.53 -14.24
CA GLU A 222 -5.88 -1.61 -14.96
C GLU A 222 -7.38 -1.64 -14.66
N ILE A 223 -7.79 -1.42 -13.40
CA ILE A 223 -9.21 -1.42 -13.01
C ILE A 223 -9.93 -0.10 -13.28
N SER A 224 -9.21 0.95 -13.69
CA SER A 224 -9.80 2.27 -13.98
C SER A 224 -10.37 2.38 -15.40
N ASN A 225 -9.96 1.47 -16.29
CA ASN A 225 -10.39 1.36 -17.69
C ASN A 225 -11.60 0.45 -17.83
#